data_AF-A0A961TE66-F1
#
_entry.id   AF-A0A961TE66-F1
#
_cell.length_a   1.000
_cell.length_b   1.000
_cell.length_c   1.000
_cell.angle_alpha   90.00
_cell.angle_beta   90.00
_cell.angle_gamma   90.00
#
_symmetry.space_group_name_H-M   'P 1'
#
loop_
_entity.id
_entity.type
_entity.pdbx_description
1 polymer ?
#
loop_
_entity_poly.entity_id
_entity_poly.type
_entity_poly.pdbx_seq_one_letter_code
_entity_poly.pdbx_strand_id
1 'polypeptide(L)'
;MAQNSLRLVEDSTVDKGKALDAALSQIERAFGKGSIMKLGKNEQVVEIETISTGSLGLDIALGVGGLPKGRIIEIYGPESSGKTTMALHTVAEAQKKGGICAFVDAEHALDPIYARKLGVNLEDLLISQPDTGEQ
;
A
#
# COMPACT_ATOMS: atom_id res chain seq x y z
N MET A 1 -33.25 -4.68 -3.11
CA MET A 1 -33.22 -3.48 -2.26
C MET A 1 -32.16 -3.71 -1.21
N ALA A 2 -31.07 -2.93 -1.21
CA ALA A 2 -30.02 -3.07 -0.20
C ALA A 2 -30.59 -2.60 1.15
N GLN A 3 -30.64 -3.49 2.14
CA GLN A 3 -30.99 -3.12 3.50
C GLN A 3 -29.89 -2.21 4.04
N ASN A 4 -30.26 -0.98 4.42
CA ASN A 4 -29.34 0.00 4.98
C ASN A 4 -28.89 -0.50 6.37
N SER A 5 -27.61 -0.85 6.50
CA SER A 5 -27.04 -1.48 7.71
C SER A 5 -26.71 -0.50 8.83
N LEU A 6 -26.91 0.81 8.61
CA LEU A 6 -26.60 1.87 9.56
C LEU A 6 -27.88 2.37 10.25
N ARG A 7 -27.98 2.17 11.57
CA ARG A 7 -29.02 2.79 12.40
C ARG A 7 -28.50 4.10 12.97
N LEU A 8 -29.13 5.21 12.60
CA LEU A 8 -28.92 6.51 13.24
C LEU A 8 -29.44 6.45 14.69
N VAL A 9 -28.61 6.84 15.65
CA VAL A 9 -29.01 6.96 17.06
C VAL A 9 -29.76 8.30 17.20
N GLU A 10 -31.07 8.25 17.39
CA GLU A 10 -31.95 9.44 17.40
C GLU A 10 -32.15 10.08 18.79
N ASP A 11 -31.51 9.59 19.85
CA ASP A 11 -31.73 10.12 21.21
C ASP A 11 -30.83 11.32 21.54
N SER A 12 -31.47 12.47 21.79
CA SER A 12 -30.87 13.74 22.20
C SER A 12 -30.22 13.72 23.60
N THR A 13 -30.33 12.61 24.32
CA THR A 13 -29.73 12.37 25.65
C THR A 13 -28.45 11.54 25.60
N VAL A 14 -28.10 10.97 24.44
CA VAL A 14 -26.88 10.18 24.27
C VAL A 14 -25.69 11.12 24.16
N ASP A 15 -24.68 10.88 25.00
CA ASP A 15 -23.37 11.53 24.93
C ASP A 15 -22.84 11.47 23.48
N LYS A 16 -22.66 12.65 22.87
CA LYS A 16 -22.21 12.79 21.47
C LYS A 16 -20.92 12.01 21.21
N GLY A 17 -20.03 11.87 22.20
CA GLY A 17 -18.83 11.06 22.10
C GLY A 17 -19.14 9.57 21.94
N LYS A 18 -20.08 9.04 22.74
CA LYS A 18 -20.49 7.63 22.65
C LYS A 18 -21.23 7.33 21.34
N ALA A 19 -22.08 8.24 20.87
CA ALA A 19 -22.75 8.09 19.59
C ALA A 19 -21.75 8.06 18.42
N LEU A 20 -20.74 8.93 18.46
CA LEU A 20 -19.65 8.96 17.48
C LEU A 20 -18.84 7.66 17.49
N ASP A 21 -18.39 7.19 18.65
CA ASP A 21 -17.58 5.97 18.75
C ASP A 21 -18.37 4.71 18.32
N ALA A 22 -19.68 4.66 18.60
CA ALA A 22 -20.55 3.60 18.14
C ALA A 22 -20.71 3.59 16.61
N ALA A 23 -20.88 4.78 15.99
CA ALA A 23 -20.96 4.91 14.54
C ALA A 23 -19.64 4.50 13.86
N LEU A 24 -18.50 4.96 14.38
CA LEU A 24 -17.17 4.56 13.89
C LEU A 24 -17.00 3.03 13.95
N SER A 25 -17.39 2.42 15.08
CA SER A 25 -17.33 0.95 15.26
C SER A 25 -18.26 0.19 14.29
N GLN A 26 -19.44 0.73 13.98
CA GLN A 26 -20.34 0.11 13.00
C GLN A 26 -19.75 0.13 11.59
N ILE A 27 -19.13 1.25 11.20
CA ILE A 27 -18.48 1.40 9.88
C ILE A 27 -17.33 0.39 9.75
N GLU A 28 -16.44 0.29 10.74
CA GLU A 28 -15.34 -0.70 10.69
C GLU A 28 -15.81 -2.15 10.62
N ARG A 29 -16.91 -2.50 11.31
CA ARG A 29 -17.47 -3.86 11.24
C ARG A 29 -18.07 -4.16 9.88
N ALA A 30 -18.71 -3.18 9.24
CA ALA A 30 -19.36 -3.36 7.95
C ALA A 30 -18.37 -3.36 6.78
N PHE A 31 -17.31 -2.55 6.85
CA PHE A 31 -16.41 -2.27 5.72
C PHE A 31 -14.95 -2.69 5.95
N GLY A 32 -14.62 -3.19 7.14
CA GLY A 32 -13.29 -3.65 7.52
C GLY A 32 -12.50 -2.63 8.33
N LYS A 33 -11.47 -3.10 9.04
CA LYS A 33 -10.56 -2.23 9.82
C LYS A 33 -9.91 -1.17 8.94
N GLY A 34 -9.87 0.07 9.43
CA GLY A 34 -9.28 1.21 8.70
C GLY A 34 -10.20 1.85 7.65
N SER A 35 -11.46 1.42 7.55
CA SER A 35 -12.46 2.08 6.71
C SER A 35 -12.76 3.52 7.13
N ILE A 36 -12.52 3.85 8.41
CA ILE A 36 -12.61 5.21 8.94
C ILE A 36 -11.61 5.37 10.09
N MET A 37 -10.85 6.47 10.10
CA MET A 37 -9.79 6.69 11.07
C MET A 37 -9.69 8.18 11.41
N LYS A 38 -9.18 8.52 12.60
CA LYS A 38 -8.83 9.91 12.94
C LYS A 38 -7.42 10.21 12.41
N LEU A 39 -7.29 11.22 11.55
CA LEU A 39 -6.04 11.55 10.83
C LEU A 39 -4.79 11.69 11.73
N GLY A 40 -4.96 12.20 12.96
CA GLY A 40 -3.84 12.40 13.90
C GLY A 40 -3.70 11.35 15.00
N LYS A 41 -4.55 10.31 14.99
CA LYS A 41 -4.50 9.28 16.03
C LYS A 41 -3.57 8.17 15.52
N ASN A 42 -2.40 8.05 16.15
CA ASN A 42 -1.49 6.91 15.97
C ASN A 42 -2.13 5.67 16.59
N GLU A 43 -3.23 5.20 16.02
CA GLU A 43 -3.74 3.87 16.34
C GLU A 43 -2.71 2.88 15.81
N GLN A 44 -2.37 1.89 16.65
CA GLN A 44 -1.49 0.79 16.26
C GLN A 44 -2.02 0.24 14.95
N VAL A 45 -1.29 0.53 13.87
CA VAL A 45 -1.68 0.05 12.56
C VAL A 45 -1.64 -1.46 12.67
N VAL A 46 -2.73 -2.08 12.21
CA VAL A 46 -2.87 -3.54 12.14
C VAL A 46 -1.51 -4.13 11.76
N GLU A 47 -1.00 -5.10 12.51
CA GLU A 47 0.25 -5.79 12.14
C GLU A 47 0.05 -6.38 10.74
N ILE A 48 0.64 -5.70 9.76
CA ILE A 48 0.61 -6.07 8.35
C ILE A 48 2.07 -6.28 7.97
N GLU A 49 2.34 -7.39 7.32
CA GLU A 49 3.69 -7.64 6.80
C GLU A 49 4.02 -6.61 5.70
N THR A 50 5.18 -5.97 5.79
CA THR A 50 5.59 -4.90 4.87
C THR A 50 6.94 -5.17 4.19
N ILE A 51 7.09 -4.58 3.00
CA ILE A 51 8.34 -4.51 2.24
C ILE A 51 8.83 -3.05 2.29
N SER A 52 10.09 -2.82 2.69
CA SER A 52 10.65 -1.46 2.72
C SER A 52 10.67 -0.86 1.33
N THR A 53 10.42 0.44 1.25
CA THR A 53 10.54 1.21 -0.01
C THR A 53 11.99 1.49 -0.40
N GLY A 54 12.95 1.17 0.48
CA GLY A 54 14.35 1.60 0.38
C GLY A 54 14.58 3.05 0.86
N SER A 55 13.52 3.76 1.25
CA SER A 55 13.58 5.11 1.82
C SER A 55 13.02 5.11 3.24
N LEU A 56 13.89 5.29 4.23
CA LEU A 56 13.49 5.34 5.65
C LEU A 56 12.42 6.40 5.91
N GLY A 57 12.53 7.57 5.27
CA GLY A 57 11.56 8.65 5.43
C GLY A 57 10.17 8.29 4.92
N LEU A 58 10.10 7.56 3.80
CA LEU A 58 8.83 7.10 3.25
C LEU A 58 8.23 5.96 4.08
N ASP A 59 9.06 5.01 4.52
CA ASP A 59 8.61 3.90 5.37
C ASP A 59 7.98 4.41 6.68
N ILE A 60 8.57 5.45 7.27
CA ILE A 60 8.00 6.14 8.44
C ILE A 60 6.69 6.85 8.08
N ALA A 61 6.65 7.58 6.96
CA ALA A 61 5.47 8.32 6.52
C ALA A 61 4.26 7.42 6.23
N LEU A 62 4.51 6.19 5.76
CA LEU A 62 3.48 5.17 5.54
C LEU A 62 2.89 4.63 6.86
N GLY A 63 3.51 4.88 8.01
CA GLY A 63 3.04 4.48 9.34
C GLY A 63 3.17 2.98 9.66
N VAL A 64 3.28 2.13 8.63
CA VAL A 64 3.44 0.67 8.74
C VAL A 64 4.86 0.18 8.47
N GLY A 65 5.81 1.08 8.20
CA GLY A 65 7.21 0.73 7.97
C GLY A 65 7.51 0.18 6.57
N GLY A 66 6.65 0.42 5.58
CA GLY A 66 6.87 0.01 4.19
C GLY A 66 5.56 -0.21 3.41
N LEU A 67 5.67 -0.80 2.22
CA LEU A 67 4.52 -1.18 1.42
C LEU A 67 3.86 -2.45 1.99
N PRO A 68 2.54 -2.45 2.26
CA PRO A 68 1.84 -3.60 2.82
C PRO A 68 1.70 -4.75 1.81
N LYS A 69 2.08 -5.96 2.21
CA LYS A 69 1.93 -7.16 1.37
C LYS A 69 0.46 -7.55 1.22
N GLY A 70 0.13 -8.15 0.08
CA GLY A 70 -1.24 -8.55 -0.26
C GLY A 70 -2.16 -7.37 -0.59
N ARG A 71 -1.60 -6.21 -0.92
CA ARG A 71 -2.32 -5.00 -1.31
C ARG A 71 -1.77 -4.47 -2.64
N ILE A 72 -2.63 -3.79 -3.40
CA ILE A 72 -2.24 -3.05 -4.59
C ILE A 72 -1.77 -1.68 -4.15
N ILE A 73 -0.62 -1.25 -4.67
CA ILE A 73 -0.01 0.06 -4.42
C ILE A 73 0.10 0.80 -5.73
N GLU A 74 -0.31 2.06 -5.75
CA GLU A 74 -0.17 2.95 -6.92
C GLU A 74 0.89 4.02 -6.61
N ILE A 75 1.90 4.13 -7.48
CA ILE A 75 2.91 5.18 -7.46
C ILE A 75 2.78 5.96 -8.76
N TYR A 76 2.27 7.19 -8.68
CA TYR A 76 2.03 8.05 -9.86
C TYR A 76 2.80 9.36 -9.76
N GLY A 77 2.98 10.02 -10.91
CA GLY A 77 3.69 11.30 -11.01
C GLY A 77 4.31 11.53 -12.39
N PRO A 78 4.86 12.73 -12.63
CA PRO A 78 5.48 13.09 -13.91
C PRO A 78 6.60 12.13 -14.35
N GLU A 79 6.93 12.12 -15.63
CA GLU A 79 8.15 11.45 -16.11
C GLU A 79 9.37 11.98 -15.33
N SER A 80 10.35 11.11 -15.09
CA SER A 80 11.55 11.43 -14.29
C SER A 80 11.30 11.82 -12.83
N SER A 81 10.09 11.63 -12.28
CA SER A 81 9.81 11.89 -10.85
C SER A 81 10.35 10.81 -9.89
N GLY A 82 10.96 9.73 -10.41
CA GLY A 82 11.55 8.65 -9.62
C GLY A 82 10.65 7.42 -9.40
N LYS A 83 9.51 7.30 -10.11
CA LYS A 83 8.59 6.15 -9.99
C LYS A 83 9.29 4.80 -10.17
N THR A 84 9.97 4.61 -11.30
CA THR A 84 10.70 3.38 -11.63
C THR A 84 11.83 3.13 -10.65
N THR A 85 12.55 4.17 -10.23
CA THR A 85 13.59 4.07 -9.19
C THR A 85 13.02 3.55 -7.88
N MET A 86 11.86 4.05 -7.42
CA MET A 86 11.20 3.59 -6.20
C MET A 86 10.70 2.14 -6.33
N ALA A 87 10.14 1.77 -7.49
CA ALA A 87 9.74 0.40 -7.77
C ALA A 87 10.93 -0.57 -7.70
N LEU A 88 12.06 -0.21 -8.32
CA LEU A 88 13.28 -1.03 -8.30
C LEU A 88 13.91 -1.13 -6.91
N HIS A 89 13.89 -0.07 -6.10
CA HIS A 89 14.30 -0.16 -4.70
C HIS A 89 13.43 -1.12 -3.90
N THR A 90 12.12 -1.05 -4.08
CA THR A 90 11.16 -1.97 -3.43
C THR A 90 11.44 -3.42 -3.84
N VAL A 91 11.72 -3.68 -5.13
CA VAL A 91 12.13 -4.99 -5.63
C VAL A 91 13.42 -5.46 -4.98
N ALA A 92 14.43 -4.60 -4.87
CA ALA A 92 15.70 -4.93 -4.22
C ALA A 92 15.50 -5.27 -2.73
N GLU A 93 14.69 -4.49 -2.00
CA GLU A 93 14.36 -4.75 -0.59
C GLU A 93 13.58 -6.06 -0.40
N ALA A 94 12.68 -6.40 -1.32
CA ALA A 94 11.98 -7.68 -1.31
C ALA A 94 12.95 -8.86 -1.55
N GLN A 95 13.83 -8.75 -2.55
CA GLN A 95 14.83 -9.78 -2.85
C GLN A 95 15.84 -9.99 -1.71
N LYS A 96 16.26 -8.91 -1.02
CA LYS A 96 17.15 -9.01 0.17
C LYS A 96 16.54 -9.86 1.28
N LYS A 97 15.21 -9.91 1.38
CA LYS A 97 14.47 -10.75 2.34
C LYS A 97 14.19 -12.16 1.80
N GLY A 98 14.78 -12.55 0.67
CA GLY A 98 14.57 -13.83 0.00
C GLY A 98 13.26 -13.91 -0.78
N GLY A 99 12.61 -12.78 -1.06
CA GLY A 99 11.40 -12.73 -1.87
C GLY A 99 11.70 -12.90 -3.37
N ILE A 100 10.75 -13.50 -4.09
CA ILE A 100 10.78 -13.59 -5.55
C ILE A 100 9.98 -12.41 -6.12
N CYS A 101 10.57 -11.70 -7.08
CA CYS A 101 9.98 -10.52 -7.69
C CYS A 101 9.76 -10.73 -9.18
N ALA A 102 8.70 -10.11 -9.70
CA ALA A 102 8.43 -10.01 -11.13
C ALA A 102 8.30 -8.53 -11.53
N PHE A 103 8.75 -8.22 -12.74
CA PHE A 103 8.63 -6.90 -13.35
C PHE A 103 7.91 -7.03 -14.69
N VAL A 104 6.76 -6.37 -14.81
CA VAL A 104 6.00 -6.28 -16.05
C VAL A 104 6.33 -4.95 -16.71
N ASP A 105 7.16 -4.99 -17.74
CA ASP A 105 7.65 -3.82 -18.45
C ASP A 105 6.81 -3.57 -19.70
N ALA A 106 5.75 -2.78 -19.56
CA ALA A 106 4.93 -2.34 -20.69
C ALA A 106 5.52 -1.13 -21.43
N GLU A 107 6.54 -0.45 -20.88
CA GLU A 107 7.16 0.74 -21.48
C GLU A 107 8.43 0.41 -22.28
N HIS A 108 8.92 -0.82 -22.19
CA HIS A 108 10.16 -1.28 -22.82
C HIS A 108 11.37 -0.39 -22.47
N ALA A 109 11.37 0.17 -21.25
CA ALA A 109 12.30 1.21 -20.82
C ALA A 109 13.16 0.81 -19.61
N LEU A 110 13.05 -0.43 -19.14
CA LEU A 110 13.86 -0.90 -18.02
C LEU A 110 15.34 -0.97 -18.39
N ASP A 111 16.19 -0.25 -17.65
CA ASP A 111 17.65 -0.35 -17.74
C ASP A 111 18.19 -1.37 -16.72
N PRO A 112 18.70 -2.54 -17.16
CA PRO A 112 19.24 -3.56 -16.27
C PRO A 112 20.49 -3.08 -15.51
N ILE A 113 21.33 -2.23 -16.13
CA ILE A 113 22.54 -1.71 -15.49
C ILE A 113 22.15 -0.81 -14.32
N TYR A 114 21.14 0.04 -14.51
CA TYR A 114 20.62 0.88 -13.43
C TYR A 114 19.97 0.05 -12.33
N ALA A 115 19.09 -0.91 -12.67
CA ALA A 115 18.46 -1.80 -11.70
C ALA A 115 19.48 -2.53 -10.82
N ARG A 116 20.55 -3.07 -11.42
CA ARG A 116 21.64 -3.73 -10.68
C ARG A 116 22.34 -2.78 -9.70
N LYS A 117 22.56 -1.51 -10.08
CA LYS A 117 23.15 -0.49 -9.20
C LYS A 117 22.24 -0.15 -8.00
N LEU A 118 20.92 -0.28 -8.15
CA LEU A 118 19.96 -0.10 -7.05
C LEU A 118 19.88 -1.33 -6.13
N GLY A 119 20.60 -2.42 -6.44
CA GLY A 119 20.67 -3.63 -5.63
C GLY A 119 19.69 -4.72 -6.06
N VAL A 120 19.07 -4.60 -7.23
CA VAL A 120 18.23 -5.65 -7.80
C VAL A 120 19.10 -6.82 -8.25
N ASN A 121 18.76 -8.03 -7.81
CA ASN A 121 19.34 -9.26 -8.34
C ASN A 121 18.63 -9.61 -9.65
N LEU A 122 19.29 -9.33 -10.77
CA LEU A 122 18.73 -9.56 -12.10
C LEU A 122 18.62 -11.03 -12.48
N GLU A 123 19.45 -11.91 -11.91
CA GLU A 123 19.40 -13.34 -12.26
C GLU A 123 18.12 -14.00 -11.73
N ASP A 124 17.60 -13.48 -10.62
CA ASP A 124 16.38 -13.97 -9.95
C ASP A 124 15.17 -13.03 -10.15
N LEU A 125 15.25 -12.09 -11.10
CA LEU A 125 14.13 -11.20 -11.44
C LEU A 125 13.34 -11.77 -12.62
N LEU A 126 12.07 -12.10 -12.39
CA LEU A 126 11.17 -12.48 -13.48
C LEU A 126 10.80 -11.24 -14.28
N ILE A 127 10.85 -11.31 -15.62
CA ILE A 127 10.47 -10.20 -16.50
C ILE A 127 9.42 -10.64 -17.52
N SER A 128 8.43 -9.78 -17.74
CA SER A 128 7.44 -9.91 -18.81
C SER A 128 7.38 -8.60 -19.59
N GLN A 129 7.40 -8.69 -20.92
CA GLN A 129 7.20 -7.57 -21.84
C GLN A 129 5.97 -7.92 -22.70
N PRO A 130 4.76 -7.60 -22.22
CA PRO A 130 3.53 -7.99 -22.89
C PRO A 130 3.26 -7.11 -24.12
N ASP A 131 2.57 -7.68 -25.11
CA ASP A 131 2.19 -6.94 -26.33
C ASP A 131 0.99 -6.02 -26.08
N THR A 132 0.12 -6.37 -25.13
CA THR A 132 -1.10 -5.62 -24.76
C THR A 132 -1.34 -5.60 -23.26
N GLY A 133 -2.25 -4.73 -22.79
CA GLY A 133 -2.53 -4.59 -21.35
C GLY A 133 -3.34 -5.72 -20.73
N GLU A 134 -4.01 -6.55 -21.54
CA GLU A 134 -4.79 -7.71 -21.08
C GLU A 134 -3.93 -8.95 -20.77
N GLN A 135 -2.69 -8.97 -21.28
CA GLN A 135 -1.73 -10.07 -21.15
C GLN A 135 -0.91 -9.94 -19.86
#